data_AF-A0A662GW59-F1
#
_entry.id   AF-A0A662GW59-F1
#
_cell.length_a   1.000
_cell.length_b   1.000
_cell.length_c   1.000
_cell.angle_alpha   90.00
_cell.angle_beta   90.00
_cell.angle_gamma   90.00
#
_symmetry.space_group_name_H-M   'P 1'
#
loop_
_entity.id
_entity.type
_entity.pdbx_description
1 polymer ?
#
loop_
_entity_poly.entity_id
_entity_poly.type
_entity_poly.pdbx_seq_one_letter_code
_entity_poly.pdbx_strand_id
1 'polypeptide(L)'
;MVTREVIVSKLKEYFLERGFEFLLPEELKAEKLIAEFDLFFRDGNNVIAVKAYTPRDFLASQIKKELELIAVDILKCREYYDKVYVAVPESLGLIKIPREVFESAGIGIIKVGEERVEEKLPARALGIRKALAYEEYAQKINLIRSELSNLAEKMGENVLELKNEVKFLRQELEQLRKSLKILENEIRILKRKQTDDIKKPLQIAEKSEEISIEKMEGYPDFISDNPWVSLLAKRGREDEA
;
A
#
# COMPACT_ATOMS: atom_id res chain seq x y z
N MET A 1 58.62 -18.35 -14.80
CA MET A 1 57.97 -17.06 -14.42
C MET A 1 56.49 -17.31 -14.44
N VAL A 2 55.81 -17.18 -13.29
CA VAL A 2 54.36 -17.44 -13.23
C VAL A 2 53.64 -16.23 -13.83
N THR A 3 52.87 -16.44 -14.90
CA THR A 3 52.07 -15.38 -15.52
C THR A 3 50.83 -15.09 -14.66
N ARG A 4 50.24 -13.90 -14.82
CA ARG A 4 49.03 -13.48 -14.10
C ARG A 4 47.90 -14.49 -14.26
N GLU A 5 47.71 -15.03 -15.47
CA GLU A 5 46.68 -16.04 -15.76
C GLU A 5 46.88 -17.33 -14.98
N VAL A 6 48.11 -17.82 -14.85
CA VAL A 6 48.43 -19.03 -14.08
C VAL A 6 48.17 -18.80 -12.59
N ILE A 7 48.48 -17.61 -12.07
CA ILE A 7 48.17 -17.24 -10.69
C ILE A 7 46.65 -17.27 -10.46
N VAL A 8 45.90 -16.65 -11.35
CA VAL A 8 44.43 -16.56 -11.26
C VAL A 8 43.77 -17.94 -11.31
N SER A 9 44.17 -18.81 -12.23
CA SER A 9 43.63 -20.18 -12.32
C SER A 9 43.90 -20.99 -11.05
N LYS A 10 45.11 -20.93 -10.51
CA LYS A 10 45.47 -21.63 -9.27
C LYS A 10 44.72 -21.12 -8.05
N LEU A 11 44.53 -19.80 -7.96
CA LEU A 11 43.71 -19.22 -6.90
C LEU A 11 42.26 -19.71 -7.02
N LYS A 12 41.72 -19.77 -8.24
CA LYS A 12 40.38 -20.29 -8.46
C LYS A 12 40.24 -21.73 -7.97
N GLU A 13 41.16 -22.62 -8.33
CA GLU A 13 41.18 -24.00 -7.83
C GLU A 13 41.28 -24.05 -6.30
N TYR A 14 42.23 -23.32 -5.72
CA TYR A 14 42.46 -23.26 -4.27
C TYR A 14 41.23 -22.84 -3.46
N PHE A 15 40.52 -21.81 -3.92
CA PHE A 15 39.30 -21.36 -3.26
C PHE A 15 38.14 -22.33 -3.50
N LEU A 16 38.00 -22.91 -4.69
CA LEU A 16 36.95 -23.91 -4.95
C LEU A 16 37.13 -25.18 -4.09
N GLU A 17 38.36 -25.68 -3.95
CA GLU A 17 38.68 -26.85 -3.12
C GLU A 17 38.33 -26.65 -1.64
N ARG A 18 38.35 -25.40 -1.17
CA ARG A 18 38.00 -25.04 0.20
C ARG A 18 36.51 -24.74 0.38
N GLY A 19 35.70 -24.93 -0.66
CA GLY A 19 34.25 -24.76 -0.61
C GLY A 19 33.77 -23.32 -0.77
N PHE A 20 34.60 -22.41 -1.26
CA PHE A 20 34.16 -21.07 -1.60
C PHE A 20 33.40 -21.07 -2.93
N GLU A 21 32.31 -20.30 -3.01
CA GLU A 21 31.56 -20.17 -4.27
C GLU A 21 32.19 -19.06 -5.13
N PHE A 22 32.40 -19.32 -6.41
CA PHE A 22 32.92 -18.32 -7.33
C PHE A 22 31.83 -17.27 -7.65
N LEU A 23 32.18 -15.99 -7.57
CA LEU A 23 31.25 -14.89 -7.90
C LEU A 23 31.70 -14.15 -9.14
N LEU A 24 30.73 -13.90 -10.02
CA LEU A 24 30.93 -13.03 -11.17
C LEU A 24 30.87 -11.56 -10.74
N PRO A 25 31.69 -10.66 -11.32
CA PRO A 25 31.68 -9.26 -10.94
C PRO A 25 30.35 -8.55 -11.18
N GLU A 26 29.55 -9.02 -12.15
CA GLU A 26 28.20 -8.50 -12.45
C GLU A 26 27.23 -8.68 -11.26
N GLU A 27 27.37 -9.77 -10.50
CA GLU A 27 26.53 -10.05 -9.33
C GLU A 27 26.78 -9.08 -8.17
N LEU A 28 27.97 -8.46 -8.14
CA LEU A 28 28.35 -7.49 -7.11
C LEU A 28 27.81 -6.09 -7.41
N LYS A 29 27.18 -5.86 -8.58
CA LYS A 29 26.66 -4.56 -9.02
C LYS A 29 27.69 -3.43 -8.88
N ALA A 30 28.97 -3.76 -9.06
CA ALA A 30 30.08 -2.87 -8.76
C ALA A 30 31.10 -2.90 -9.89
N GLU A 31 30.75 -2.21 -10.98
CA GLU A 31 31.58 -2.09 -12.20
C GLU A 31 32.99 -1.57 -11.89
N LYS A 32 33.12 -0.72 -10.87
CA LYS A 32 34.41 -0.17 -10.41
C LYS A 32 35.38 -1.24 -9.88
N LEU A 33 34.87 -2.37 -9.37
CA LEU A 33 35.72 -3.44 -8.82
C LEU A 33 36.35 -4.32 -9.89
N ILE A 34 35.77 -4.36 -11.09
CA ILE A 34 36.21 -5.20 -12.21
C ILE A 34 37.62 -4.80 -12.66
N ALA A 35 37.95 -3.50 -12.59
CA ALA A 35 39.26 -2.99 -12.93
C ALA A 35 40.31 -3.28 -11.83
N GLU A 36 39.87 -3.44 -10.59
CA GLU A 36 40.73 -3.38 -9.41
C GLU A 36 41.11 -4.77 -8.87
N PHE A 37 40.26 -5.78 -9.10
CA PHE A 37 40.41 -7.15 -8.61
C PHE A 37 40.25 -8.18 -9.73
N ASP A 38 40.87 -9.35 -9.54
CA ASP A 38 40.89 -10.43 -10.53
C ASP A 38 39.79 -11.46 -10.27
N LEU A 39 39.50 -11.75 -9.00
CA LEU A 39 38.58 -12.80 -8.60
C LEU A 39 37.73 -12.36 -7.41
N PHE A 40 36.50 -12.86 -7.38
CA PHE A 40 35.58 -12.72 -6.25
C PHE A 40 35.04 -14.08 -5.83
N PHE A 41 34.92 -14.26 -4.53
CA PHE A 41 34.42 -15.49 -3.93
C PHE A 41 33.40 -15.17 -2.83
N ARG A 42 32.50 -16.11 -2.58
CA ARG A 42 31.55 -16.09 -1.47
C ARG A 42 31.91 -17.16 -0.46
N ASP A 43 31.97 -16.73 0.80
CA ASP A 43 32.16 -17.58 1.98
C ASP A 43 30.95 -17.38 2.91
N GLY A 44 29.89 -18.15 2.65
CA GLY A 44 28.58 -17.92 3.27
C GLY A 44 28.04 -16.52 2.94
N ASN A 45 28.02 -15.63 3.93
CA ASN A 45 27.57 -14.23 3.75
C ASN A 45 28.72 -13.24 3.47
N ASN A 46 29.97 -13.69 3.53
CA ASN A 46 31.11 -12.81 3.33
C ASN A 46 31.55 -12.83 1.86
N VAL A 47 31.81 -11.65 1.29
CA VAL A 47 32.43 -11.53 -0.03
C VAL A 47 33.93 -11.34 0.13
N ILE A 48 34.69 -12.16 -0.59
CA ILE A 48 36.15 -12.15 -0.61
C ILE A 48 36.61 -11.68 -1.97
N ALA A 49 37.39 -10.60 -2.02
CA ALA A 49 38.01 -10.14 -3.26
C ALA A 49 39.49 -10.49 -3.29
N VAL A 50 40.00 -10.87 -4.45
CA VAL A 50 41.40 -11.28 -4.63
C VAL A 50 42.02 -10.52 -5.79
N LYS A 51 43.18 -9.90 -5.53
CA LYS A 51 43.99 -9.19 -6.54
C LYS A 51 45.29 -9.96 -6.79
N ALA A 52 45.54 -10.33 -8.04
CA ALA A 52 46.77 -10.99 -8.45
C ALA A 52 47.83 -9.94 -8.78
N TYR A 53 48.87 -9.87 -7.96
CA TYR A 53 50.01 -8.98 -8.18
C TYR A 53 51.11 -9.72 -8.94
N THR A 54 51.53 -9.13 -10.06
CA THR A 54 52.69 -9.61 -10.83
C THR A 54 53.68 -8.45 -10.93
N PRO A 55 54.91 -8.58 -10.38
CA PRO A 55 55.87 -7.48 -10.38
C PRO A 55 56.33 -7.17 -11.80
N ARG A 56 56.34 -5.88 -12.16
CA ARG A 56 56.91 -5.42 -13.44
C ARG A 56 58.43 -5.31 -13.37
N ASP A 57 58.92 -4.88 -12.21
CA ASP A 57 60.33 -4.72 -11.89
C ASP A 57 60.73 -5.54 -10.66
N PHE A 58 62.02 -5.90 -10.57
CA PHE A 58 62.56 -6.73 -9.49
C PHE A 58 63.21 -5.93 -8.34
N LEU A 59 63.23 -4.59 -8.44
CA LEU A 59 63.80 -3.73 -7.41
C LEU A 59 62.91 -3.70 -6.17
N ALA A 60 63.47 -4.06 -5.01
CA ALA A 60 62.72 -4.17 -3.77
C ALA A 60 62.02 -2.86 -3.36
N SER A 61 62.65 -1.71 -3.61
CA SER A 61 62.07 -0.40 -3.32
C SER A 61 60.86 -0.05 -4.18
N GLN A 62 60.83 -0.50 -5.44
CA GLN A 62 59.69 -0.30 -6.33
C GLN A 62 58.56 -1.25 -5.97
N ILE A 63 58.85 -2.53 -5.76
CA ILE A 63 57.86 -3.54 -5.34
C ILE A 63 57.15 -3.09 -4.05
N LYS A 64 57.91 -2.59 -3.06
CA LYS A 64 57.33 -2.11 -1.80
C LYS A 64 56.34 -0.97 -2.04
N LYS A 65 56.73 0.03 -2.85
CA LYS A 65 55.87 1.16 -3.22
C LYS A 65 54.62 0.72 -3.99
N GLU A 66 54.76 -0.19 -4.94
CA GLU A 66 53.63 -0.73 -5.70
C GLU A 66 52.63 -1.45 -4.80
N LEU A 67 53.11 -2.28 -3.86
CA LEU A 67 52.27 -2.98 -2.90
C LEU A 67 51.58 -2.03 -1.91
N GLU A 68 52.26 -0.96 -1.47
CA GLU A 68 51.66 0.09 -0.65
C GLU A 68 50.54 0.82 -1.40
N LEU A 69 50.76 1.18 -2.67
CA LEU A 69 49.73 1.80 -3.51
C LEU A 69 48.54 0.88 -3.72
N ILE A 70 48.78 -0.40 -4.00
CA ILE A 70 47.72 -1.41 -4.12
C ILE A 70 46.91 -1.51 -2.82
N ALA A 71 47.56 -1.50 -1.66
CA ALA A 71 46.86 -1.54 -0.38
C ALA A 71 45.95 -0.31 -0.19
N VAL A 72 46.41 0.88 -0.59
CA VAL A 72 45.60 2.12 -0.54
C VAL A 72 44.41 2.04 -1.51
N ASP A 73 44.62 1.56 -2.73
CA ASP A 73 43.55 1.46 -3.73
C ASP A 73 42.48 0.45 -3.32
N ILE A 74 42.90 -0.69 -2.76
CA ILE A 74 42.00 -1.68 -2.15
C ILE A 74 41.12 -1.00 -1.11
N LEU A 75 41.71 -0.27 -0.16
CA LEU A 75 40.97 0.38 0.92
C LEU A 75 39.90 1.38 0.43
N LYS A 76 40.01 1.97 -0.76
CA LYS A 76 38.96 2.84 -1.33
C LYS A 76 37.67 2.07 -1.64
N CYS A 77 37.77 0.76 -1.88
CA CYS A 77 36.67 -0.11 -2.28
C CYS A 77 36.15 -1.01 -1.15
N ARG A 78 36.50 -0.72 0.10
CA ARG A 78 36.15 -1.49 1.32
C ARG A 78 34.66 -1.68 1.61
N GLU A 79 33.80 -1.02 0.86
CA GLU A 79 32.34 -1.10 0.99
C GLU A 79 31.75 -2.30 0.23
N TYR A 80 32.50 -2.86 -0.72
CA TYR A 80 31.97 -3.89 -1.63
C TYR A 80 32.37 -5.32 -1.27
N TYR A 81 33.32 -5.48 -0.36
CA TYR A 81 33.84 -6.78 0.06
C TYR A 81 33.98 -6.82 1.59
N ASP A 82 34.02 -8.02 2.14
CA ASP A 82 34.21 -8.24 3.57
C ASP A 82 35.68 -8.56 3.90
N LYS A 83 36.37 -9.31 3.03
CA LYS A 83 37.79 -9.66 3.15
C LYS A 83 38.50 -9.46 1.81
N VAL A 84 39.79 -9.14 1.86
CA VAL A 84 40.64 -9.03 0.65
C VAL A 84 41.93 -9.78 0.81
N TYR A 85 42.32 -10.44 -0.27
CA TYR A 85 43.64 -11.01 -0.42
C TYR A 85 44.40 -10.38 -1.59
N VAL A 86 45.69 -10.14 -1.38
CA VAL A 86 46.63 -9.90 -2.48
C VAL A 86 47.44 -11.16 -2.68
N ALA A 87 47.34 -11.73 -3.88
CA ALA A 87 48.11 -12.89 -4.27
C ALA A 87 49.42 -12.43 -4.90
N VAL A 88 50.53 -12.91 -4.34
CA VAL A 88 51.89 -12.58 -4.77
C VAL A 88 52.60 -13.86 -5.22
N PRO A 89 53.43 -13.82 -6.29
CA PRO A 89 54.25 -14.97 -6.66
C PRO A 89 55.26 -15.29 -5.55
N GLU A 90 55.53 -16.58 -5.38
CA GLU A 90 56.47 -17.07 -4.35
C GLU A 90 57.87 -16.45 -4.47
N SER A 91 58.29 -16.12 -5.70
CA SER A 91 59.57 -15.48 -6.03
C SER A 91 59.80 -14.12 -5.37
N LEU A 92 58.75 -13.44 -4.90
CA LEU A 92 58.87 -12.16 -4.20
C LEU A 92 59.37 -12.31 -2.75
N GLY A 93 59.21 -13.48 -2.12
CA GLY A 93 59.53 -13.66 -0.71
C GLY A 93 58.68 -12.77 0.23
N LEU A 94 58.79 -12.96 1.55
CA LEU A 94 58.06 -12.12 2.51
C LEU A 94 58.75 -10.77 2.77
N ILE A 95 60.08 -10.72 2.63
CA ILE A 95 60.91 -9.56 2.98
C ILE A 95 60.57 -8.34 2.10
N LYS A 96 60.12 -8.57 0.86
CA LYS A 96 59.78 -7.49 -0.08
C LYS A 96 58.37 -6.91 0.14
N ILE A 97 57.56 -7.54 0.99
CA ILE A 97 56.16 -7.17 1.20
C ILE A 97 56.08 -6.30 2.46
N PRO A 98 55.45 -5.11 2.41
CA PRO A 98 55.27 -4.22 3.55
C PRO A 98 54.22 -4.81 4.53
N ARG A 99 54.61 -5.81 5.31
CA ARG A 99 53.70 -6.56 6.20
C ARG A 99 52.89 -5.67 7.14
N GLU A 100 53.51 -4.65 7.74
CA GLU A 100 52.85 -3.73 8.67
C GLU A 100 51.66 -3.00 8.04
N VAL A 101 51.80 -2.59 6.77
CA VAL A 101 50.74 -1.89 6.02
C VAL A 101 49.58 -2.84 5.74
N PHE A 102 49.85 -4.05 5.28
CA PHE A 102 48.83 -5.04 4.97
C PHE A 102 48.12 -5.53 6.23
N GLU A 103 48.88 -5.78 7.30
CA GLU A 103 48.34 -6.21 8.57
C GLU A 103 47.46 -5.14 9.19
N SER A 104 47.92 -3.88 9.27
CA SER A 104 47.10 -2.76 9.78
C SER A 104 45.87 -2.47 8.91
N ALA A 105 45.98 -2.63 7.60
CA ALA A 105 44.85 -2.52 6.67
C ALA A 105 43.90 -3.73 6.70
N GLY A 106 44.25 -4.82 7.39
CA GLY A 106 43.45 -6.04 7.43
C GLY A 106 43.46 -6.84 6.12
N ILE A 107 44.40 -6.55 5.21
CA ILE A 107 44.53 -7.20 3.90
C ILE A 107 45.35 -8.47 4.05
N GLY A 108 44.81 -9.60 3.58
CA GLY A 108 45.50 -10.89 3.57
C GLY A 108 46.50 -11.01 2.42
N ILE A 109 47.48 -11.88 2.59
CA ILE A 109 48.53 -12.16 1.59
C ILE A 109 48.54 -13.66 1.32
N ILE A 110 48.38 -14.00 0.04
CA ILE A 110 48.48 -15.37 -0.46
C ILE A 110 49.74 -15.46 -1.32
N LYS A 111 50.58 -16.45 -1.06
CA LYS A 111 51.69 -16.80 -1.93
C LYS A 111 51.27 -17.87 -2.91
N VAL A 112 51.56 -17.64 -4.18
CA VAL A 112 51.29 -18.59 -5.25
C VAL A 112 52.60 -19.07 -5.84
N GLY A 113 52.91 -20.34 -5.58
CA GLY A 113 54.06 -21.06 -6.13
C GLY A 113 53.68 -21.94 -7.34
N GLU A 114 54.66 -22.68 -7.83
CA GLU A 114 54.44 -23.63 -8.94
C GLU A 114 53.67 -24.87 -8.49
N GLU A 115 53.84 -25.31 -7.25
CA GLU A 115 53.16 -26.51 -6.71
C GLU A 115 52.13 -26.20 -5.62
N ARG A 116 52.26 -25.07 -4.91
CA ARG A 116 51.45 -24.80 -3.72
C ARG A 116 50.97 -23.36 -3.64
N VAL A 117 49.77 -23.21 -3.08
CA VAL A 117 49.18 -21.92 -2.70
C VAL A 117 49.17 -21.86 -1.18
N GLU A 118 49.92 -20.91 -0.61
CA GLU A 118 50.10 -20.76 0.83
C GLU A 118 49.59 -19.40 1.30
N GLU A 119 48.67 -19.42 2.26
CA GLU A 119 48.24 -18.21 2.94
C GLU A 119 49.31 -17.82 3.98
N LYS A 120 49.91 -16.63 3.81
CA LYS A 120 50.97 -16.13 4.71
C LYS A 120 50.47 -15.10 5.71
N LEU A 121 49.45 -14.34 5.34
CA LEU A 121 48.79 -13.40 6.22
C LEU A 121 47.28 -13.55 6.02
N PRO A 122 46.51 -13.86 7.08
CA PRO A 122 45.06 -13.99 6.94
C PRO A 122 44.39 -12.63 6.79
N ALA A 123 43.36 -12.56 5.94
CA ALA A 123 42.57 -11.34 5.79
C ALA A 123 41.63 -11.17 6.99
N ARG A 124 41.50 -9.92 7.47
CA ARG A 124 40.54 -9.57 8.52
C ARG A 124 39.27 -9.02 7.89
N ALA A 125 38.13 -9.31 8.52
CA ALA A 125 36.86 -8.77 8.07
C ALA A 125 36.83 -7.25 8.33
N LEU A 126 36.64 -6.45 7.28
CA LEU A 126 36.61 -4.98 7.42
C LEU A 126 35.29 -4.46 7.99
N GLY A 127 34.21 -5.24 7.92
CA GLY A 127 32.92 -4.95 8.57
C GLY A 127 32.12 -3.76 8.00
N ILE A 128 32.70 -2.95 7.11
CA ILE A 128 32.12 -1.70 6.61
C ILE A 128 30.88 -1.95 5.75
N ARG A 129 30.90 -2.97 4.88
CA ARG A 129 29.74 -3.34 4.06
C ARG A 129 28.50 -3.67 4.88
N LYS A 130 28.67 -4.38 6.00
CA LYS A 130 27.57 -4.72 6.90
C LYS A 130 27.03 -3.50 7.63
N ALA A 131 27.90 -2.57 8.02
CA ALA A 131 27.50 -1.32 8.66
C ALA A 131 26.68 -0.43 7.70
N LEU A 132 27.13 -0.26 6.45
CA LEU A 132 26.41 0.51 5.43
C LEU A 132 25.06 -0.13 5.09
N ALA A 133 25.03 -1.44 4.91
CA ALA A 133 23.77 -2.15 4.67
C ALA A 133 22.80 -1.96 5.84
N TYR A 134 23.27 -2.02 7.09
CA TYR A 134 22.44 -1.78 8.27
C TYR A 134 21.85 -0.37 8.29
N GLU A 135 22.62 0.64 7.91
CA GLU A 135 22.15 2.03 7.84
C GLU A 135 21.09 2.22 6.75
N GLU A 136 21.30 1.66 5.55
CA GLU A 136 20.29 1.65 4.49
C GLU A 136 18.99 0.94 4.92
N TYR A 137 19.11 -0.21 5.58
CA TYR A 137 17.94 -0.93 6.10
C TYR A 137 17.23 -0.12 7.18
N ALA A 138 17.96 0.54 8.07
CA ALA A 138 17.38 1.40 9.10
C ALA A 138 16.60 2.57 8.48
N GLN A 139 17.14 3.20 7.43
CA GLN A 139 16.44 4.26 6.69
C GLN A 139 15.16 3.75 6.03
N LYS A 140 15.21 2.59 5.37
CA LYS A 140 14.02 1.96 4.75
C LYS A 140 12.96 1.61 5.79
N ILE A 141 13.36 1.07 6.94
CA ILE A 141 12.45 0.76 8.05
C ILE A 141 11.78 2.04 8.56
N ASN A 142 12.53 3.14 8.72
CA ASN A 142 11.98 4.41 9.14
C ASN A 142 10.99 5.00 8.13
N LEU A 143 11.29 4.88 6.82
CA LEU A 143 10.38 5.30 5.76
C LEU A 143 9.07 4.51 5.80
N ILE A 144 9.15 3.17 5.81
CA ILE A 144 7.96 2.31 5.90
C ILE A 144 7.15 2.62 7.16
N ARG A 145 7.83 2.86 8.29
CA ARG A 145 7.17 3.24 9.54
C ARG A 145 6.41 4.56 9.40
N SER A 146 6.97 5.54 8.70
CA SER A 146 6.29 6.82 8.44
C SER A 146 5.09 6.65 7.51
N GLU A 147 5.21 5.82 6.47
CA GLU A 147 4.11 5.50 5.55
C GLU A 147 2.96 4.78 6.27
N LEU A 148 3.27 3.81 7.13
CA LEU A 148 2.29 3.12 7.95
C LEU A 148 1.59 4.06 8.93
N SER A 149 2.32 5.01 9.53
CA SER A 149 1.72 6.03 10.41
C SER A 149 0.74 6.91 9.64
N ASN A 150 1.14 7.41 8.46
CA ASN A 150 0.28 8.23 7.61
C ASN A 150 -0.96 7.46 7.13
N LEU A 151 -0.81 6.18 6.80
CA LEU A 151 -1.93 5.32 6.40
C LEU A 151 -2.90 5.09 7.58
N ALA A 152 -2.36 4.85 8.78
CA ALA A 152 -3.15 4.67 9.98
C ALA A 152 -3.94 5.94 10.35
N GLU A 153 -3.33 7.12 10.19
CA GLU A 153 -4.01 8.41 10.38
C GLU A 153 -5.16 8.59 9.39
N LYS A 154 -4.91 8.41 8.09
CA LYS A 154 -5.96 8.49 7.05
C LYS A 154 -7.09 7.48 7.27
N MET A 155 -6.77 6.26 7.69
CA MET A 155 -7.77 5.27 8.07
C MET A 155 -8.59 5.74 9.28
N GLY A 156 -7.95 6.37 10.28
CA GLY A 156 -8.62 6.95 11.44
C GLY A 156 -9.60 8.05 11.05
N GLU A 157 -9.21 8.94 10.14
CA GLU A 157 -10.07 9.99 9.58
C GLU A 157 -11.27 9.41 8.84
N ASN A 158 -11.04 8.47 7.90
CA ASN A 158 -12.11 7.80 7.16
C ASN A 158 -13.09 7.07 8.09
N VAL A 159 -12.59 6.40 9.14
CA VAL A 159 -13.44 5.73 10.13
C VAL A 159 -14.28 6.75 10.91
N LEU A 160 -13.72 7.92 11.23
CA LEU A 160 -14.45 8.98 11.92
C LEU A 160 -15.55 9.58 11.03
N GLU A 161 -15.25 9.81 9.75
CA GLU A 161 -16.21 10.28 8.75
C GLU A 161 -17.37 9.29 8.57
N LEU A 162 -17.06 8.01 8.32
CA LEU A 162 -18.06 6.95 8.21
C LEU A 162 -18.91 6.83 9.48
N LYS A 163 -18.31 6.99 10.66
CA LYS A 163 -19.05 6.98 11.93
C LYS A 163 -20.03 8.15 12.04
N ASN A 164 -19.66 9.32 11.52
CA ASN A 164 -20.52 10.50 11.50
C ASN A 164 -21.65 10.34 10.48
N GLU A 165 -21.37 9.84 9.27
CA GLU A 165 -22.39 9.52 8.27
C GLU A 165 -23.41 8.50 8.79
N VAL A 166 -22.94 7.41 9.42
CA VAL A 166 -23.84 6.41 10.02
C VAL A 166 -24.71 7.01 11.11
N LYS A 167 -24.19 7.95 11.92
CA LYS A 167 -25.00 8.67 12.92
C LYS A 167 -26.06 9.55 12.26
N PHE A 168 -25.70 10.26 11.20
CA PHE A 168 -26.62 11.13 10.47
C PHE A 168 -27.75 10.31 9.82
N LEU A 169 -27.41 9.24 9.10
CA LEU A 169 -28.39 8.33 8.49
C LEU A 169 -29.34 7.72 9.54
N ARG A 170 -28.83 7.37 10.73
CA ARG A 170 -29.69 6.91 11.83
C ARG A 170 -30.69 7.97 12.28
N GLN A 171 -30.28 9.23 12.35
CA GLN A 171 -31.17 10.34 12.71
C GLN A 171 -32.23 10.58 11.65
N GLU A 172 -31.86 10.58 10.36
CA GLU A 172 -32.81 10.71 9.25
C GLU A 172 -33.82 9.55 9.22
N LEU A 173 -33.37 8.31 9.40
CA LEU A 173 -34.26 7.15 9.51
C LEU A 173 -35.24 7.28 10.68
N GLU A 174 -34.80 7.83 11.82
CA GLU A 174 -35.67 8.08 12.97
C GLU A 174 -36.73 9.15 12.66
N GLN A 175 -36.36 10.22 11.94
CA GLN A 175 -37.28 11.25 11.49
C GLN A 175 -38.30 10.72 10.48
N LEU A 176 -37.84 9.95 9.48
CA LEU A 176 -38.71 9.27 8.51
C LEU A 176 -39.68 8.30 9.17
N ARG A 177 -39.23 7.55 10.18
CA ARG A 177 -40.12 6.68 10.96
C ARG A 177 -41.19 7.47 11.70
N LYS A 178 -40.86 8.64 12.25
CA LYS A 178 -41.83 9.52 12.92
C LYS A 178 -42.84 10.10 11.93
N SER A 179 -42.39 10.59 10.78
CA SER A 179 -43.29 11.13 9.76
C SER A 179 -44.24 10.04 9.22
N LEU A 180 -43.74 8.84 8.93
CA LEU A 180 -44.57 7.71 8.53
C LEU A 180 -45.64 7.38 9.56
N LYS A 181 -45.32 7.38 10.87
CA LYS A 181 -46.32 7.18 11.93
C LYS A 181 -47.39 8.27 11.96
N ILE A 182 -47.02 9.52 11.71
CA ILE A 182 -47.97 10.64 11.65
C ILE A 182 -48.91 10.46 10.46
N LEU A 183 -48.36 10.23 9.27
CA LEU A 183 -49.12 9.96 8.05
C LEU A 183 -50.06 8.76 8.21
N GLU A 184 -49.59 7.68 8.82
CA GLU A 184 -50.40 6.49 9.08
C GLU A 184 -51.59 6.81 10.00
N ASN A 185 -51.37 7.63 11.04
CA ASN A 185 -52.43 8.10 11.92
C ASN A 185 -53.42 9.02 11.20
N GLU A 186 -52.95 9.94 10.36
CA GLU A 186 -53.80 10.84 9.56
C GLU A 186 -54.67 10.04 8.59
N ILE A 187 -54.09 9.08 7.87
CA ILE A 187 -54.82 8.16 6.99
C ILE A 187 -55.89 7.40 7.79
N ARG A 188 -55.56 6.95 9.01
CA ARG A 188 -56.51 6.25 9.89
C ARG A 188 -57.68 7.14 10.30
N ILE A 189 -57.43 8.42 10.62
CA ILE A 189 -58.45 9.41 10.96
C ILE A 189 -59.34 9.70 9.74
N LEU A 190 -58.73 9.91 8.57
CA LEU A 190 -59.47 10.17 7.32
C LEU A 190 -60.35 9.00 6.93
N LYS A 191 -59.86 7.75 7.03
CA LYS A 191 -60.67 6.55 6.81
C LYS A 191 -61.88 6.48 7.74
N ARG A 192 -61.72 6.86 9.01
CA ARG A 192 -62.84 6.90 9.98
C ARG A 192 -63.89 7.95 9.62
N LYS A 193 -63.46 9.18 9.27
CA LYS A 193 -64.37 10.25 8.83
C LYS A 193 -65.16 9.86 7.58
N GLN A 194 -64.50 9.23 6.61
CA GLN A 194 -65.14 8.75 5.38
C GLN A 194 -66.20 7.66 5.67
N THR A 195 -65.98 6.80 6.67
CA THR A 195 -67.00 5.82 7.10
C THR A 195 -68.16 6.42 7.89
N ASP A 196 -67.95 7.55 8.57
CA ASP A 196 -69.00 8.24 9.33
C ASP A 196 -69.91 9.08 8.40
N ASP A 197 -69.36 9.66 7.33
CA ASP A 197 -70.15 10.41 6.33
C ASP A 197 -71.04 9.49 5.47
N ILE A 198 -70.67 8.22 5.29
CA ILE A 198 -71.50 7.23 4.57
C ILE A 198 -72.66 6.71 5.45
N LYS A 199 -72.58 6.85 6.77
CA LYS A 199 -73.58 6.33 7.73
C LYS A 199 -74.64 7.33 8.18
N LYS A 200 -74.60 8.59 7.74
CA LYS A 200 -75.70 9.53 7.96
C LYS A 200 -76.77 9.33 6.88
N PRO A 201 -77.96 8.77 7.19
CA PRO A 201 -79.09 8.93 6.30
C PRO A 201 -79.38 10.43 6.20
N LEU A 202 -79.46 10.95 4.97
CA LEU A 202 -80.04 12.26 4.69
C LEU A 202 -81.46 12.26 5.24
N GLN A 203 -81.66 12.90 6.40
CA GLN A 203 -83.01 13.24 6.86
C GLN A 203 -83.48 14.42 6.02
N ILE A 204 -84.15 14.10 4.91
CA ILE A 204 -84.99 15.06 4.20
C ILE A 204 -86.18 15.30 5.14
N ALA A 205 -86.27 16.51 5.69
CA ALA A 205 -87.43 16.92 6.47
C ALA A 205 -88.63 17.06 5.52
N GLU A 206 -89.44 16.02 5.41
CA GLU A 206 -90.78 16.08 4.81
C GLU A 206 -91.68 16.90 5.73
N LYS A 207 -91.75 18.22 5.48
CA LYS A 207 -92.85 19.04 5.97
C LYS A 207 -93.99 18.94 4.95
N SER A 208 -94.73 17.83 4.99
CA SER A 208 -95.98 17.67 4.26
C SER A 208 -97.07 18.48 4.96
N GLU A 209 -97.26 19.72 4.52
CA GLU A 209 -98.51 20.44 4.76
C GLU A 209 -99.56 19.88 3.78
N GLU A 210 -100.52 19.12 4.31
CA GLU A 210 -101.70 18.66 3.58
C GLU A 210 -102.50 19.89 3.09
N ILE A 211 -102.50 20.12 1.79
CA ILE A 211 -103.32 21.15 1.15
C ILE A 211 -104.47 20.44 0.45
N SER A 212 -105.65 20.47 1.06
CA SER A 212 -106.90 19.98 0.47
C SER A 212 -107.36 20.91 -0.64
N ILE A 213 -107.34 20.43 -1.88
CA ILE A 213 -107.85 21.13 -3.07
C ILE A 213 -109.32 20.71 -3.27
N GLU A 214 -110.24 21.66 -3.21
CA GLU A 214 -111.63 21.45 -3.64
C GLU A 214 -111.63 21.10 -5.14
N LYS A 215 -112.30 20.00 -5.50
CA LYS A 215 -112.36 19.49 -6.88
C LYS A 215 -112.84 20.60 -7.83
N MET A 216 -111.99 21.04 -8.76
CA MET A 216 -112.43 21.89 -9.88
C MET A 216 -113.36 21.07 -10.78
N GLU A 217 -114.65 21.40 -10.79
CA GLU A 217 -115.64 20.77 -11.67
C GLU A 217 -115.25 20.99 -13.15
N GLY A 218 -115.21 19.90 -13.92
CA GLY A 218 -114.99 19.92 -15.38
C GLY A 218 -113.61 19.43 -15.87
N TYR A 219 -112.70 19.05 -14.98
CA TYR A 219 -111.40 18.48 -15.34
C TYR A 219 -111.31 16.97 -15.00
N PRO A 220 -110.65 16.14 -15.84
CA PRO A 220 -110.44 14.72 -15.55
C PRO A 220 -109.62 14.45 -14.28
N ASP A 221 -109.96 13.38 -13.55
CA ASP A 221 -109.43 13.06 -12.20
C ASP A 221 -107.89 12.98 -12.12
N PHE A 222 -107.18 12.62 -13.20
CA PHE A 222 -105.72 12.53 -13.19
C PHE A 222 -105.00 13.88 -13.07
N ILE A 223 -105.70 14.99 -13.35
CA ILE A 223 -105.14 16.34 -13.19
C ILE A 223 -105.14 16.76 -11.72
N SER A 224 -106.09 16.24 -10.94
CA SER A 224 -106.22 16.53 -9.50
C SER A 224 -105.05 15.97 -8.69
N ASP A 225 -104.49 14.83 -9.13
CA ASP A 225 -103.39 14.15 -8.46
C ASP A 225 -101.99 14.62 -8.93
N ASN A 226 -101.92 15.68 -9.74
CA ASN A 226 -100.63 16.21 -10.17
C ASN A 226 -100.08 17.24 -9.16
N PRO A 227 -98.93 16.97 -8.52
CA PRO A 227 -98.35 17.85 -7.48
C PRO A 227 -97.89 19.21 -8.01
N TRP A 228 -97.75 19.39 -9.32
CA TRP A 228 -97.38 20.69 -9.90
C TRP A 228 -98.58 21.64 -10.02
N VAL A 229 -99.81 21.11 -10.07
CA VAL A 229 -101.03 21.93 -10.20
C VAL A 229 -101.26 22.74 -8.92
N SER A 230 -100.96 22.18 -7.75
CA SER A 230 -101.06 22.88 -6.46
C SER A 230 -100.01 24.00 -6.32
N LEU A 231 -98.79 23.77 -6.81
CA LEU A 231 -97.71 24.75 -6.87
C LEU A 231 -98.03 25.89 -7.85
N LEU A 232 -98.56 25.58 -9.02
CA LEU A 232 -98.94 26.57 -10.03
C LEU A 232 -100.16 27.39 -9.62
N ALA A 233 -101.17 26.77 -9.00
CA ALA A 233 -102.35 27.47 -8.49
C ALA A 233 -102.01 28.43 -7.33
N LYS A 234 -101.00 28.11 -6.51
CA LYS A 234 -100.46 29.04 -5.50
C LYS A 234 -99.80 30.24 -6.15
N ARG A 235 -98.95 30.01 -7.16
CA ARG A 235 -98.20 31.08 -7.83
C ARG A 235 -99.10 32.06 -8.59
N GLY A 236 -100.14 31.57 -9.27
CA GLY A 236 -101.11 32.43 -9.96
C GLY A 236 -101.94 33.33 -9.03
N ARG A 237 -102.13 32.94 -7.76
CA ARG A 237 -102.81 33.78 -6.75
C ARG A 237 -101.87 34.79 -6.07
N GLU A 238 -100.55 34.54 -6.09
CA GLU A 238 -99.55 35.49 -5.59
C GLU A 238 -99.29 36.63 -6.59
N ASP A 239 -99.51 36.40 -7.90
CA ASP A 239 -99.35 37.42 -8.94
C ASP A 239 -100.59 38.32 -9.16
N GLU A 240 -101.74 38.01 -8.54
CA GLU A 240 -102.98 38.82 -8.57
C GLU A 240 -103.21 39.67 -7.29
N ALA A 241 -102.24 39.73 -6.36
CA ALA A 241 -102.31 40.45 -5.09
C ALA A 241 -101.36 41.67 -5.01
#